data_AF-A0A2W4N8L6-F1
#
_entry.id   AF-A0A2W4N8L6-F1
#
_cell.length_a   1.000
_cell.length_b   1.000
_cell.length_c   1.000
_cell.angle_alpha   90.00
_cell.angle_beta   90.00
_cell.angle_gamma   90.00
#
_symmetry.space_group_name_H-M   'P 1'
#
loop_
_entity.id
_entity.type
_entity.pdbx_description
1 polymer ?
#
loop_
_entity_poly.entity_id
_entity_poly.type
_entity_poly.pdbx_seq_one_letter_code
_entity_poly.pdbx_strand_id
1 'polypeptide(L)'
;MLDLADVTELEAQVLQRATVTVGGTETLDGVTTTRLDIRIAPEAFADLFRDPLGSLGNAVSGEADIAVDRYLLSLWVDPDGYVRKLTFDLRVQLVVRDPELPEPVTLVETGTGEFHFSPVSEPIAWPESPEAFLQGQE
;
A
#
# COMPACT_ATOMS: atom_id res chain seq x y z
N MET A 1 8.08 -13.04 3.35
CA MET A 1 7.09 -12.55 4.33
C MET A 1 7.85 -11.58 5.21
N LEU A 2 7.48 -10.31 5.18
CA LEU A 2 8.10 -9.29 6.04
C LEU A 2 7.76 -9.63 7.50
N ASP A 3 8.75 -9.63 8.37
CA ASP A 3 8.50 -9.76 9.80
C ASP A 3 8.08 -8.40 10.42
N LEU A 4 7.67 -8.39 11.69
CA LEU A 4 7.21 -7.15 12.34
C LEU A 4 8.32 -6.08 12.42
N ALA A 5 9.58 -6.49 12.53
CA ALA A 5 10.70 -5.55 12.56
C ALA A 5 10.91 -4.91 11.18
N ASP A 6 10.82 -5.71 10.11
CA ASP A 6 10.85 -5.21 8.73
C ASP A 6 9.72 -4.22 8.46
N VAL A 7 8.51 -4.50 8.95
CA VAL A 7 7.34 -3.60 8.80
C VAL A 7 7.54 -2.29 9.56
N THR A 8 8.08 -2.36 10.78
CA THR A 8 8.33 -1.16 11.60
C THR A 8 9.43 -0.29 11.00
N GLU A 9 10.47 -0.91 10.45
CA GLU A 9 11.53 -0.18 9.75
C GLU A 9 10.98 0.48 8.47
N LEU A 10 10.20 -0.27 7.68
CA LEU A 10 9.54 0.26 6.49
C LEU A 10 8.64 1.45 6.83
N GLU A 11 7.86 1.37 7.91
CA GLU A 11 7.04 2.48 8.41
C GLU A 11 7.89 3.72 8.71
N ALA A 12 8.99 3.55 9.45
CA ALA A 12 9.88 4.66 9.78
C ALA A 12 10.49 5.30 8.52
N GLN A 13 10.90 4.49 7.54
CA GLN A 13 11.45 5.00 6.29
C GLN A 13 10.39 5.71 5.43
N VAL A 14 9.15 5.21 5.41
CA VAL A 14 8.01 5.87 4.75
C VAL A 14 7.76 7.23 5.40
N LEU A 15 7.68 7.30 6.73
CA LEU A 15 7.43 8.54 7.47
C LEU A 15 8.52 9.61 7.24
N GLN A 16 9.78 9.21 7.05
CA GLN A 16 10.88 10.13 6.76
C GLN A 16 10.83 10.71 5.33
N ARG A 17 10.21 9.99 4.39
CA ARG A 17 10.22 10.34 2.95
C ARG A 17 8.86 10.83 2.45
N ALA A 18 7.82 10.68 3.27
CA ALA A 18 6.47 11.11 2.96
C ALA A 18 6.27 12.61 3.22
N THR A 19 5.62 13.28 2.28
CA THR A 19 4.97 14.57 2.49
C THR A 19 3.51 14.33 2.83
N VAL A 20 3.08 14.82 3.99
CA VAL A 20 1.68 14.76 4.43
C VAL A 20 1.05 16.13 4.28
N THR A 21 -0.10 16.19 3.60
CA THR A 21 -0.89 17.41 3.43
C THR A 21 -2.29 17.20 3.99
N VAL A 22 -2.81 18.20 4.70
CA VAL A 22 -4.18 18.14 5.23
C VAL A 22 -5.15 18.53 4.12
N GLY A 23 -5.97 17.58 3.69
CA GLY A 23 -6.91 17.74 2.56
C GLY A 23 -8.28 18.29 2.96
N GLY A 24 -8.60 18.32 4.26
CA GLY A 24 -9.87 18.82 4.78
C GLY A 24 -10.48 17.89 5.82
N THR A 25 -11.75 18.08 6.15
CA THR A 25 -12.51 17.22 7.06
C THR A 25 -13.68 16.55 6.35
N GLU A 26 -14.04 15.34 6.79
CA GLU A 26 -15.17 14.55 6.30
C GLU A 26 -15.84 13.84 7.48
N THR A 27 -17.17 13.77 7.50
CA THR A 27 -17.90 13.00 8.51
C THR A 27 -18.14 11.59 7.99
N LEU A 28 -17.55 10.59 8.66
CA LEU A 28 -17.69 9.16 8.35
C LEU A 28 -18.41 8.48 9.52
N ASP A 29 -19.56 7.85 9.25
CA ASP A 29 -20.37 7.15 10.26
C ASP A 29 -20.64 7.98 11.54
N GLY A 30 -20.87 9.29 11.37
CA GLY A 30 -21.12 10.22 12.47
C GLY A 30 -19.86 10.74 13.18
N VAL A 31 -18.66 10.28 12.79
CA VAL A 31 -17.38 10.73 13.32
C VAL A 31 -16.74 11.74 12.37
N THR A 32 -16.36 12.91 12.87
CA THR A 32 -15.61 13.89 12.06
C THR A 32 -14.16 13.45 11.96
N THR A 33 -13.68 13.30 10.74
CA THR A 33 -12.32 12.85 10.43
C THR A 33 -11.56 13.94 9.66
N THR A 34 -10.24 13.94 9.79
CA THR A 34 -9.33 14.78 9.01
C THR A 34 -8.69 13.95 7.93
N ARG A 35 -8.81 14.40 6.68
CA ARG A 35 -8.14 13.79 5.53
C ARG A 35 -6.67 14.20 5.50
N LEU A 36 -5.80 13.20 5.47
CA LEU A 36 -4.36 13.31 5.31
C LEU A 36 -3.96 12.70 3.96
N ASP A 37 -3.46 13.53 3.06
CA ASP A 37 -2.92 13.11 1.76
C ASP A 37 -1.42 12.89 1.90
N ILE A 38 -1.01 11.64 1.75
CA ILE A 38 0.35 11.14 1.87
C ILE A 38 0.91 10.96 0.46
N ARG A 39 2.03 11.63 0.20
CA ARG A 39 2.79 11.49 -1.04
C ARG A 39 4.22 11.13 -0.73
N ILE A 40 4.74 10.16 -1.46
CA ILE A 40 6.16 9.80 -1.43
C ILE A 40 6.70 10.18 -2.80
N ALA A 41 7.88 10.79 -2.84
CA ALA A 41 8.54 11.08 -4.11
C ALA A 41 8.76 9.76 -4.90
N PRO A 42 8.55 9.73 -6.23
CA PRO A 42 8.68 8.51 -7.04
C PRO A 42 9.98 7.75 -6.81
N GLU A 43 11.10 8.46 -6.66
CA GLU A 43 12.42 7.89 -6.44
C GLU A 43 12.49 7.18 -5.09
N ALA A 44 11.96 7.84 -4.05
CA ALA A 44 11.87 7.27 -2.70
C ALA A 44 10.92 6.07 -2.65
N PHE A 45 9.83 6.08 -3.41
CA PHE A 45 8.92 4.95 -3.49
C PHE A 45 9.60 3.74 -4.16
N ALA A 46 10.26 3.96 -5.30
CA ALA A 46 10.98 2.90 -6.00
C ALA A 46 12.04 2.24 -5.11
N ASP A 47 12.75 3.01 -4.27
CA ASP A 47 13.71 2.47 -3.31
C ASP A 47 13.04 1.73 -2.14
N LEU A 48 11.98 2.28 -1.54
CA LEU A 48 11.25 1.66 -0.41
C LEU A 48 10.59 0.33 -0.78
N PHE A 49 10.05 0.27 -1.98
CA PHE A 49 9.25 -0.84 -2.44
C PHE A 49 10.01 -1.75 -3.40
N ARG A 50 11.33 -1.54 -3.61
CA ARG A 50 12.16 -2.41 -4.44
C ARG A 50 12.17 -3.85 -3.96
N ASP A 51 12.25 -4.09 -2.65
CA ASP A 51 12.28 -5.46 -2.09
C ASP A 51 10.87 -6.09 -1.99
N PRO A 52 9.83 -5.37 -1.49
CA PRO A 52 8.45 -5.86 -1.52
C PRO A 52 7.91 -6.14 -2.93
N LEU A 53 8.13 -5.22 -3.87
CA LEU A 53 7.80 -5.40 -5.30
C LEU A 53 8.87 -6.21 -6.03
N GLY A 54 10.02 -6.48 -5.41
CA GLY A 54 11.06 -7.37 -5.91
C GLY A 54 10.55 -8.79 -6.10
N SER A 55 9.44 -9.16 -5.46
CA SER A 55 8.69 -10.38 -5.79
C SER A 55 8.10 -10.38 -7.21
N LEU A 56 7.69 -9.21 -7.74
CA LEU A 56 7.30 -9.03 -9.14
C LEU A 56 8.52 -9.04 -10.08
N GLY A 57 9.65 -8.48 -9.64
CA GLY A 57 10.92 -8.54 -10.36
C GLY A 57 11.53 -9.95 -10.41
N ASN A 58 11.38 -10.74 -9.34
CA ASN A 58 11.82 -12.13 -9.27
C ASN A 58 10.94 -13.08 -10.09
N ALA A 59 9.76 -12.63 -10.54
CA ALA A 59 8.91 -13.38 -11.46
C ALA A 59 9.37 -13.26 -12.93
N VAL A 60 10.36 -12.40 -13.22
CA VAL A 60 10.91 -12.18 -14.55
C VAL A 60 12.41 -12.47 -14.58
N SER A 61 12.89 -13.12 -15.63
CA SER A 61 14.26 -13.62 -15.78
C SER A 61 15.32 -12.54 -16.13
N GLY A 62 14.97 -11.25 -16.09
CA GLY A 62 15.78 -10.13 -16.60
C GLY A 62 16.01 -8.98 -15.62
N GLU A 63 16.75 -7.96 -16.06
CA GLU A 63 16.90 -6.70 -15.31
C GLU A 63 15.57 -5.91 -15.35
N ALA A 64 15.14 -5.40 -14.20
CA ALA A 64 13.87 -4.72 -14.02
C ALA A 64 14.07 -3.29 -13.50
N ASP A 65 13.68 -2.31 -14.31
CA ASP A 65 13.61 -0.90 -13.91
C ASP A 65 12.19 -0.60 -13.40
N ILE A 66 12.06 -0.10 -12.17
CA ILE A 66 10.78 0.31 -11.58
C ILE A 66 10.65 1.83 -11.67
N ALA A 67 9.56 2.31 -12.26
CA ALA A 67 9.17 3.70 -12.29
C ALA A 67 7.76 3.87 -11.70
N VAL A 68 7.57 4.91 -10.89
CA VAL A 68 6.28 5.21 -10.27
C VAL A 68 5.74 6.48 -10.91
N ASP A 69 4.73 6.32 -11.75
CA ASP A 69 4.11 7.45 -12.45
C ASP A 69 3.23 8.25 -11.49
N ARG A 70 2.47 7.55 -10.64
CA ARG A 70 1.50 8.16 -9.74
C ARG A 70 1.33 7.31 -8.48
N TYR A 71 1.41 7.99 -7.34
CA TYR A 71 1.07 7.43 -6.05
C TYR A 71 0.36 8.51 -5.21
N LEU A 72 -0.85 8.21 -4.77
CA LEU A 72 -1.54 8.97 -3.75
C LEU A 72 -2.20 8.02 -2.76
N LEU A 73 -1.81 8.16 -1.49
CA LEU A 73 -2.47 7.51 -0.37
C LEU A 73 -3.19 8.59 0.43
N SER A 74 -4.47 8.39 0.73
CA SER A 74 -5.23 9.30 1.60
C SER A 74 -5.78 8.53 2.78
N LEU A 75 -5.60 9.09 3.98
CA LEU A 75 -6.12 8.55 5.24
C LEU A 75 -7.14 9.52 5.84
N TRP A 76 -8.21 9.00 6.41
CA TRP A 76 -9.15 9.78 7.21
C TRP A 76 -9.00 9.37 8.66
N VAL A 77 -8.48 10.28 9.46
CA VAL A 77 -8.12 10.03 10.86
C VAL A 77 -9.12 10.76 11.77
N ASP A 78 -9.68 10.05 12.73
CA ASP A 78 -10.57 10.64 13.72
C ASP A 78 -9.81 11.42 14.83
N PRO A 79 -10.49 12.11 15.75
CA PRO A 79 -9.84 12.89 16.80
C PRO A 79 -9.03 12.05 17.79
N ASP A 80 -9.32 10.76 17.90
CA ASP A 80 -8.64 9.81 18.78
C ASP A 80 -7.39 9.20 18.10
N GLY A 81 -7.15 9.51 16.82
CA GLY A 81 -6.00 9.04 16.05
C GLY A 81 -6.24 7.76 15.27
N TYR A 82 -7.47 7.23 15.22
CA TYR A 82 -7.78 6.03 14.46
C TYR A 82 -8.11 6.34 13.00
N VAL A 83 -7.54 5.52 12.10
CA VAL A 83 -7.89 5.56 10.67
C VAL A 83 -9.28 4.96 10.48
N ARG A 84 -10.18 5.72 9.85
CA ARG A 84 -11.56 5.32 9.51
C ARG A 84 -11.74 4.99 8.04
N LYS A 85 -10.96 5.61 7.16
CA LYS A 85 -10.95 5.34 5.72
C LYS A 85 -9.53 5.44 5.18
N LEU A 86 -9.21 4.58 4.22
CA LEU A 86 -8.00 4.64 3.41
C LEU A 86 -8.39 4.57 1.95
N THR A 87 -7.85 5.46 1.13
CA THR A 87 -7.92 5.33 -0.33
C THR A 87 -6.53 5.32 -0.93
N PHE A 88 -6.33 4.54 -1.98
CA PHE A 88 -5.11 4.57 -2.76
C PHE A 88 -5.40 4.71 -4.26
N ASP A 89 -4.53 5.43 -4.94
CA ASP A 89 -4.47 5.54 -6.40
C ASP A 89 -3.01 5.36 -6.81
N LEU A 90 -2.74 4.23 -7.45
CA LEU A 90 -1.42 3.74 -7.80
C LEU A 90 -1.34 3.53 -9.31
N ARG A 91 -0.27 4.03 -9.90
CA ARG A 91 0.21 3.65 -11.23
C ARG A 91 1.71 3.42 -11.17
N VAL A 92 2.10 2.16 -11.30
CA VAL A 92 3.51 1.74 -11.36
C VAL A 92 3.78 1.19 -12.75
N GLN A 93 4.94 1.54 -13.27
CA GLN A 93 5.49 0.99 -14.50
C GLN A 93 6.73 0.16 -14.16
N LEU A 94 6.78 -1.05 -14.66
CA LEU A 94 7.93 -1.95 -14.57
C LEU A 94 8.43 -2.21 -15.98
N VAL A 95 9.67 -1.84 -16.27
CA VAL A 95 10.32 -2.11 -17.56
C VAL A 95 11.28 -3.28 -17.37
N VAL A 96 10.98 -4.40 -18.02
CA VAL A 96 11.75 -5.63 -17.97
C VAL A 96 12.63 -5.72 -19.22
N ARG A 97 13.93 -5.84 -19.00
CA ARG A 97 14.96 -6.04 -20.02
C ARG A 97 15.48 -7.46 -19.90
N ASP A 98 14.90 -8.36 -20.69
CA ASP A 98 15.35 -9.75 -20.77
C ASP A 98 16.24 -9.90 -22.02
N PRO A 99 17.48 -10.41 -21.91
CA PRO A 99 18.36 -10.63 -23.05
C PRO A 99 17.82 -11.66 -24.06
N GLU A 100 16.85 -12.48 -23.68
CA GLU A 100 16.15 -13.42 -24.56
C GLU A 100 15.00 -12.78 -25.34
N LEU A 101 14.58 -11.57 -24.97
CA LEU A 101 13.55 -10.81 -25.68
C LEU A 101 14.19 -9.81 -26.65
N PRO A 102 13.63 -9.66 -27.87
CA PRO A 102 14.17 -8.74 -28.88
C PRO A 102 13.99 -7.26 -28.48
N GLU A 103 13.02 -6.95 -27.64
CA GLU A 103 12.73 -5.61 -27.13
C GLU A 103 12.32 -5.66 -25.65
N PRO A 104 12.56 -4.59 -24.86
CA PRO A 104 12.09 -4.50 -23.48
C PRO A 104 10.57 -4.59 -23.36
N VAL A 105 10.08 -5.28 -22.33
CA VAL A 105 8.66 -5.38 -22.01
C VAL A 105 8.31 -4.35 -20.95
N THR A 106 7.24 -3.58 -21.19
CA THR A 106 6.71 -2.66 -20.18
C THR A 106 5.43 -3.22 -19.59
N LEU A 107 5.46 -3.47 -18.28
CA LEU A 107 4.30 -3.81 -17.47
C LEU A 107 3.81 -2.53 -16.79
N VAL A 108 2.51 -2.28 -16.85
CA VAL A 108 1.89 -1.15 -16.16
C VAL A 108 0.83 -1.72 -15.23
N GLU A 109 1.00 -1.48 -13.94
CA GLU A 109 0.02 -1.82 -12.92
C GLU A 109 -0.70 -0.54 -12.49
N THR A 110 -2.03 -0.57 -12.60
CA THR A 110 -2.90 0.48 -12.10
C THR A 110 -3.83 -0.10 -11.05
N GLY A 111 -3.87 0.51 -9.87
CA GLY A 111 -4.73 0.09 -8.78
C GLY A 111 -5.39 1.29 -8.13
N THR A 112 -6.71 1.20 -7.96
CA THR A 112 -7.46 2.12 -7.11
C THR A 112 -8.23 1.29 -6.10
N GLY A 113 -8.26 1.73 -4.85
CA GLY A 113 -9.07 1.06 -3.85
C GLY A 113 -9.40 1.95 -2.68
N GLU A 114 -10.42 1.50 -1.95
CA GLU A 114 -10.97 2.17 -0.80
C GLU A 114 -11.26 1.12 0.27
N PHE A 115 -10.82 1.40 1.49
CA PHE A 115 -11.09 0.58 2.66
C PHE A 115 -11.73 1.44 3.72
N HIS A 116 -12.78 0.91 4.35
CA HIS A 116 -13.44 1.51 5.51
C HIS A 116 -13.16 0.66 6.73
N PHE A 117 -12.81 1.32 7.83
CA PHE A 117 -12.45 0.69 9.09
C PHE A 117 -13.47 1.06 10.15
N SER A 118 -14.32 0.11 10.48
CA SER A 118 -15.22 0.21 11.62
C SER A 118 -14.51 -0.30 12.88
N PRO A 119 -14.62 0.41 14.01
CA PRO A 119 -14.04 -0.05 15.26
C PRO A 119 -14.82 -1.30 15.70
N VAL A 120 -14.12 -2.36 16.07
CA VAL A 120 -14.74 -3.53 16.67
C VAL A 120 -14.80 -3.32 18.19
N SER A 121 -15.98 -3.53 18.77
CA SER A 121 -16.17 -3.43 20.22
C SER A 121 -15.51 -4.57 21.00
N GLU A 122 -15.24 -5.68 20.32
CA GLU A 122 -14.56 -6.85 20.86
C GLU A 122 -13.48 -7.31 19.87
N PRO A 123 -12.31 -7.81 20.33
CA PRO A 123 -11.33 -8.41 19.45
C PRO A 123 -11.96 -9.51 18.60
N ILE A 124 -11.80 -9.44 17.28
CA ILE A 124 -12.21 -10.54 16.41
C ILE A 124 -11.27 -11.71 16.73
N ALA A 125 -11.83 -12.82 17.21
CA ALA A 125 -11.11 -14.08 17.26
C ALA A 125 -10.88 -14.56 15.83
N TRP A 126 -9.70 -14.26 15.29
CA TRP A 126 -9.29 -14.82 14.01
C TRP A 126 -9.18 -16.33 14.16
N PRO A 127 -9.79 -17.12 13.27
CA PRO A 127 -9.55 -18.55 13.25
C PRO A 127 -8.06 -18.80 13.02
N GLU A 128 -7.52 -19.83 13.68
CA GLU A 128 -6.09 -20.14 13.69
C GLU A 128 -5.52 -20.44 12.28
N SER A 129 -6.39 -20.64 11.28
CA SER A 129 -6.01 -20.73 9.87
C SER A 129 -7.08 -20.20 8.91
N PRO A 130 -6.70 -19.83 7.67
CA PRO A 130 -7.63 -19.50 6.60
C PRO A 130 -8.62 -20.63 6.26
N GLU A 131 -8.21 -21.90 6.41
CA GLU A 131 -9.08 -23.05 6.18
C GLU A 131 -10.18 -23.15 7.24
N ALA A 132 -9.86 -22.86 8.50
CA ALA A 132 -10.84 -22.79 9.58
C ALA A 132 -11.83 -21.63 9.41
N PHE A 133 -11.42 -20.51 8.79
CA PHE A 133 -12.33 -19.43 8.41
C PHE A 133 -13.33 -19.87 7.33
N LEU A 134 -12.84 -20.52 6.27
CA LEU A 134 -13.67 -20.96 5.15
C LEU A 134 -14.66 -22.06 5.53
N GLN A 135 -14.29 -22.95 6.45
CA GLN A 135 -15.19 -23.99 6.97
C GLN A 135 -16.26 -23.47 7.92
N GLY A 136 -16.03 -22.30 8.56
CA GLY A 136 -16.98 -21.69 9.49
C GLY A 136 -18.06 -20.82 8.83
N GLN A 137 -18.08 -20.74 7.49
CA GLN A 137 -19.01 -19.91 6.70
C GLN A 137 -20.16 -20.73 6.07
N GLU A 138 -20.23 -22.04 6.33
CA GLU A 138 -21.33 -22.93 5.89
C GLU A 138 -22.51 -22.99 6.87
#